data_AF-F9ZQE1-F1
#
_entry.id   AF-F9ZQE1-F1
#
_cell.length_a   1.000
_cell.length_b   1.000
_cell.length_c   1.000
_cell.angle_alpha   90.00
_cell.angle_beta   90.00
_cell.angle_gamma   90.00
#
_symmetry.space_group_name_H-M   'P 1'
#
loop_
_entity.id
_entity.type
_entity.pdbx_description
1 polymer ?
#
loop_
_entity_poly.entity_id
_entity_poly.type
_entity_poly.pdbx_seq_one_letter_code
_entity_poly.pdbx_strand_id
1 'polypeptide(L)'
;MNDIDGFIRGLAIWAIPVLFAITVHEVAHGWVAWKRGDPTAMLMGRLTLNPLKHVDPFGTILLPGMLLLLHSPFLFGYAKPVPVNFAGLRDPKRDMVLVALAGPLANVLMAFIWTFVLWLGAHLPGPLAYLSEPMQLMGQAGILINVVLFLFNLIPIPPLDGGRVAVGLLPAGPSMALSRVEPYGFLILIVLLFTGVLWTVLGPAFVVVRGLFLHLGGMP
;
A
#
# COMPACT_ATOMS: atom_id res chain seq x y z
N MET A 1 28.33 -11.32 11.57
CA MET A 1 27.15 -10.63 12.12
C MET A 1 26.16 -11.73 12.46
N ASN A 2 25.69 -11.84 13.70
CA ASN A 2 24.79 -12.94 14.06
C ASN A 2 23.47 -12.79 13.27
N ASP A 3 22.85 -13.91 12.90
CA ASP A 3 21.60 -13.90 12.12
C ASP A 3 20.49 -13.06 12.78
N ILE A 4 20.51 -12.98 14.12
CA ILE A 4 19.57 -12.19 14.93
C ILE A 4 19.77 -10.68 14.72
N ASP A 5 21.01 -10.18 14.67
CA ASP A 5 21.29 -8.76 14.51
C ASP A 5 20.84 -8.27 13.13
N GLY A 6 21.10 -9.08 12.10
CA GLY A 6 20.63 -8.83 10.74
C GLY A 6 19.11 -8.81 10.65
N PHE A 7 18.44 -9.75 11.31
CA PHE A 7 16.98 -9.80 11.39
C PHE A 7 16.39 -8.57 12.08
N ILE A 8 16.89 -8.19 13.26
CA ILE A 8 16.41 -7.02 14.02
C ILE A 8 16.60 -5.75 13.19
N ARG A 9 17.77 -5.59 12.56
CA ARG A 9 18.05 -4.45 11.68
C ARG A 9 17.08 -4.39 10.50
N GLY A 10 16.86 -5.52 9.83
CA GLY A 10 15.90 -5.62 8.73
C GLY A 10 14.49 -5.24 9.18
N LEU A 11 14.05 -5.76 10.32
CA LEU A 11 12.74 -5.44 10.89
C LEU A 11 12.61 -3.95 11.20
N ALA A 12 13.63 -3.33 11.81
CA ALA A 12 13.63 -1.90 12.10
C ALA A 12 13.55 -1.03 10.83
N ILE A 13 14.25 -1.43 9.76
CA ILE A 13 14.25 -0.73 8.47
C ILE A 13 12.88 -0.83 7.78
N TRP A 14 12.22 -1.99 7.83
CA TRP A 14 11.00 -2.25 7.05
C TRP A 14 9.71 -1.98 7.81
N ALA A 15 9.66 -2.19 9.12
CA ALA A 15 8.43 -2.13 9.90
C ALA A 15 7.77 -0.75 9.80
N ILE A 16 8.54 0.33 9.97
CA ILE A 16 8.01 1.70 9.94
C ILE A 16 7.45 2.02 8.54
N PRO A 17 8.23 1.91 7.44
CA PRO A 17 7.72 2.02 6.08
C PRO A 17 6.42 1.28 5.80
N VAL A 18 6.37 -0.02 6.11
CA VAL A 18 5.24 -0.89 5.77
C VAL A 18 4.00 -0.51 6.58
N LEU A 19 4.16 -0.33 7.89
CA LEU A 19 3.04 0.02 8.77
C LEU A 19 2.42 1.37 8.38
N PHE A 20 3.25 2.37 8.09
CA PHE A 20 2.75 3.68 7.65
C PHE A 20 2.14 3.62 6.26
N ALA A 21 2.74 2.90 5.30
CA ALA A 21 2.23 2.80 3.94
C ALA A 21 0.80 2.22 3.91
N ILE A 22 0.55 1.19 4.71
CA ILE A 22 -0.77 0.58 4.84
C ILE A 22 -1.72 1.48 5.64
N THR A 23 -1.29 1.96 6.82
CA THR A 23 -2.17 2.71 7.72
C THR A 23 -2.65 4.01 7.06
N VAL A 24 -1.74 4.77 6.43
CA VAL A 24 -2.08 6.04 5.80
C VAL A 24 -2.97 5.81 4.57
N HIS A 25 -2.75 4.72 3.82
CA HIS A 25 -3.61 4.31 2.69
C HIS A 25 -5.05 4.04 3.16
N GLU A 26 -5.22 3.20 4.17
CA GLU A 26 -6.53 2.84 4.72
C GLU A 26 -7.25 4.04 5.35
N VAL A 27 -6.52 4.86 6.10
CA VAL A 27 -7.07 6.09 6.69
C VAL A 27 -7.46 7.09 5.61
N ALA A 28 -6.75 7.15 4.49
CA ALA A 28 -7.12 8.02 3.37
C ALA A 28 -8.47 7.62 2.75
N HIS A 29 -8.73 6.33 2.56
CA HIS A 29 -10.04 5.84 2.12
C HIS A 29 -11.14 6.30 3.09
N GLY A 30 -10.98 6.00 4.37
CA GLY A 30 -11.97 6.35 5.38
C GLY A 30 -12.18 7.86 5.53
N TRP A 31 -11.12 8.66 5.40
CA TRP A 31 -11.18 10.11 5.48
C TRP A 31 -11.94 10.72 4.31
N VAL A 32 -11.69 10.23 3.09
CA VAL A 32 -12.48 10.66 1.92
C VAL A 32 -13.92 10.18 2.04
N ALA A 33 -14.17 8.94 2.46
CA ALA A 33 -15.51 8.40 2.64
C ALA A 33 -16.33 9.24 3.64
N TRP A 34 -15.74 9.61 4.77
CA TRP A 34 -16.35 10.51 5.76
C TRP A 34 -16.69 11.87 5.17
N LYS A 35 -15.76 12.49 4.43
CA LYS A 35 -16.02 13.77 3.75
C LYS A 35 -17.10 13.67 2.67
N ARG A 36 -17.33 12.47 2.13
CA ARG A 36 -18.35 12.17 1.12
C ARG A 36 -19.67 11.63 1.69
N GLY A 37 -19.80 11.56 3.00
CA GLY A 37 -21.08 11.27 3.67
C GLY A 37 -21.15 9.95 4.42
N ASP A 38 -20.10 9.12 4.36
CA ASP A 38 -20.05 7.85 5.08
C ASP A 38 -19.25 7.96 6.40
N PRO A 39 -19.91 8.09 7.58
CA PRO A 39 -19.23 8.19 8.85
C PRO A 39 -18.77 6.83 9.43
N THR A 40 -18.98 5.70 8.73
CA THR A 40 -18.78 4.34 9.28
C THR A 40 -17.38 4.16 9.91
N ALA A 41 -16.32 4.45 9.17
CA ALA A 41 -14.94 4.36 9.66
C ALA A 41 -14.67 5.27 10.88
N MET A 42 -15.25 6.46 10.88
CA MET A 42 -15.10 7.45 11.96
C MET A 42 -15.80 6.94 13.23
N LEU A 43 -17.05 6.50 13.12
CA LEU A 43 -17.84 5.99 14.25
C LEU A 43 -17.23 4.72 14.85
N MET A 44 -16.57 3.89 14.04
CA MET A 44 -15.82 2.72 14.51
C MET A 44 -14.44 3.07 15.08
N GLY A 45 -14.06 4.36 15.16
CA GLY A 45 -12.78 4.80 15.70
C GLY A 45 -11.56 4.34 14.88
N ARG A 46 -11.76 4.09 13.57
CA ARG A 46 -10.73 3.61 12.63
C ARG A 46 -10.05 4.72 11.82
N LEU A 47 -10.53 5.96 11.88
CA LEU A 47 -9.79 7.11 11.31
C LEU A 47 -8.64 7.52 12.23
N THR A 48 -7.54 6.78 12.20
CA THR A 48 -6.42 6.96 13.12
C THR A 48 -5.10 6.49 12.53
N LEU A 49 -4.04 7.27 12.68
CA LEU A 49 -2.71 6.88 12.21
C LEU A 49 -2.01 5.89 13.14
N ASN A 50 -2.69 5.33 14.14
CA ASN A 50 -2.16 4.25 14.96
C ASN A 50 -2.19 2.92 14.17
N PRO A 51 -1.03 2.35 13.77
CA PRO A 51 -1.01 1.14 12.96
C PRO A 51 -1.61 -0.07 13.67
N LEU A 52 -1.54 -0.11 15.02
CA LEU A 52 -2.07 -1.22 15.81
C LEU A 52 -3.58 -1.43 15.63
N LYS A 53 -4.31 -0.39 15.23
CA LYS A 53 -5.75 -0.49 14.94
C LYS A 53 -6.06 -1.06 13.55
N HIS A 54 -5.04 -1.21 12.71
CA HIS A 54 -5.12 -1.69 11.32
C HIS A 54 -4.43 -3.04 11.16
N VAL A 55 -3.71 -3.53 12.17
CA VAL A 55 -3.11 -4.87 12.15
C VAL A 55 -4.20 -5.93 12.20
N ASP A 56 -4.11 -6.91 11.29
CA ASP A 56 -4.83 -8.17 11.39
C ASP A 56 -3.87 -9.24 11.91
N PRO A 57 -4.09 -9.86 13.08
CA PRO A 57 -3.14 -10.83 13.64
C PRO A 57 -2.88 -12.02 12.71
N PHE A 58 -3.88 -12.41 11.91
CA PHE A 58 -3.69 -13.47 10.93
C PHE A 58 -2.91 -12.96 9.71
N GLY A 59 -3.43 -11.94 9.04
CA GLY A 59 -2.87 -11.42 7.78
C GLY A 59 -1.51 -10.73 7.93
N THR A 60 -1.22 -10.11 9.07
CA THR A 60 0.00 -9.30 9.29
C THR A 60 1.09 -10.06 10.06
N ILE A 61 0.76 -11.10 10.83
CA ILE A 61 1.72 -11.85 11.66
C ILE A 61 1.76 -13.33 11.29
N LEU A 62 0.65 -14.06 11.42
CA LEU A 62 0.63 -15.51 11.19
C LEU A 62 0.93 -15.87 9.74
N LEU A 63 0.29 -15.21 8.77
CA LEU A 63 0.42 -15.53 7.36
C LEU A 63 1.86 -15.29 6.85
N PRO A 64 2.48 -14.11 7.07
CA PRO A 64 3.90 -13.93 6.76
C PRO A 64 4.81 -14.92 7.51
N GLY A 65 4.54 -15.19 8.79
CA GLY A 65 5.31 -16.15 9.58
C GLY A 65 5.27 -17.58 9.03
N MET A 66 4.09 -18.04 8.60
CA MET A 66 3.95 -19.34 7.95
C MET A 66 4.67 -19.39 6.60
N LEU A 67 4.57 -18.33 5.79
CA LEU A 67 5.26 -18.26 4.50
C LEU A 67 6.79 -18.30 4.66
N LEU A 68 7.33 -17.66 5.70
CA LEU A 68 8.75 -17.77 6.06
C LEU A 68 9.14 -19.20 6.43
N LEU A 69 8.37 -19.86 7.30
CA LEU A 69 8.64 -21.24 7.72
C LEU A 69 8.58 -22.23 6.55
N LEU A 70 7.74 -21.95 5.56
CA LEU A 70 7.58 -22.77 4.35
C LEU A 70 8.59 -22.40 3.25
N HIS A 71 9.54 -21.49 3.50
CA HIS A 71 10.49 -20.98 2.50
C HIS A 71 9.80 -20.52 1.21
N SER A 72 8.62 -19.91 1.34
CA SER A 72 7.88 -19.40 0.21
C SER A 72 8.74 -18.35 -0.53
N PRO A 73 8.81 -18.41 -1.88
CA PRO A 73 9.48 -17.39 -2.67
C PRO A 73 8.79 -16.02 -2.57
N PHE A 74 7.58 -15.98 -2.00
CA PHE A 74 6.79 -14.78 -1.82
C PHE A 74 6.37 -14.62 -0.35
N LEU A 75 6.55 -13.41 0.17
CA LEU A 75 6.00 -12.95 1.45
C LEU A 75 4.75 -12.14 1.15
N PHE A 76 3.60 -12.60 1.66
CA PHE A 76 2.32 -11.92 1.51
C PHE A 76 1.66 -11.74 2.88
N GLY A 77 1.07 -10.58 3.08
CA GLY A 77 0.28 -10.25 4.25
C GLY A 77 -0.74 -9.20 3.91
N TYR A 78 -1.84 -9.15 4.66
CA TYR A 78 -2.87 -8.13 4.53
C TYR A 78 -3.17 -7.52 5.90
N ALA A 79 -3.61 -6.26 5.87
CA ALA A 79 -4.07 -5.54 7.03
C ALA A 79 -5.59 -5.58 7.13
N LYS A 80 -6.11 -5.21 8.29
CA LYS A 80 -7.54 -5.07 8.52
C LYS A 80 -8.03 -3.78 7.84
N PRO A 81 -8.84 -3.86 6.77
CA PRO A 81 -9.19 -2.67 6.02
C PRO A 81 -10.15 -1.76 6.79
N VAL A 82 -10.15 -0.48 6.42
CA VAL A 82 -11.12 0.49 6.93
C VAL A 82 -12.47 0.27 6.23
N PRO A 83 -13.58 0.11 6.97
CA PRO A 83 -14.87 -0.14 6.38
C PRO A 83 -15.38 1.12 5.69
N VAL A 84 -15.79 0.95 4.43
CA VAL A 84 -16.46 2.00 3.63
C VAL A 84 -17.84 1.48 3.24
N ASN A 85 -18.88 2.20 3.63
CA ASN A 85 -20.24 1.99 3.19
C ASN A 85 -20.53 2.85 1.95
N PHE A 86 -20.32 2.29 0.76
CA PHE A 86 -20.56 2.99 -0.51
C PHE A 86 -22.02 3.42 -0.70
N ALA A 87 -22.99 2.76 -0.05
CA ALA A 87 -24.40 3.15 -0.10
C ALA A 87 -24.71 4.40 0.75
N GLY A 88 -23.83 4.76 1.70
CA GLY A 88 -23.95 5.97 2.52
C GLY A 88 -23.32 7.22 1.90
N LEU A 89 -22.71 7.11 0.71
CA LEU A 89 -22.08 8.23 0.03
C LEU A 89 -23.13 9.14 -0.64
N ARG A 90 -22.81 10.44 -0.76
CA ARG A 90 -23.69 11.44 -1.38
C ARG A 90 -23.93 11.17 -2.86
N ASP A 91 -22.88 10.83 -3.60
CA ASP A 91 -22.96 10.36 -4.98
C ASP A 91 -22.21 9.02 -5.09
N PRO A 92 -22.91 7.88 -4.96
CA PRO A 92 -22.26 6.57 -4.84
C PRO A 92 -21.28 6.23 -5.95
N LYS A 93 -21.55 6.64 -7.20
CA LYS A 93 -20.65 6.32 -8.32
C LYS A 93 -19.40 7.18 -8.29
N ARG A 94 -19.58 8.51 -8.24
CA ARG A 94 -18.46 9.45 -8.25
C ARG A 94 -17.62 9.32 -6.98
N ASP A 95 -18.28 9.26 -5.83
CA ASP A 95 -17.60 9.25 -4.55
C ASP A 95 -16.88 7.91 -4.32
N MET A 96 -17.37 6.79 -4.87
CA MET A 96 -16.60 5.54 -4.89
C MET A 96 -15.27 5.70 -5.61
N VAL A 97 -15.23 6.38 -6.77
CA VAL A 97 -13.98 6.66 -7.49
C VAL A 97 -13.04 7.51 -6.62
N LEU A 98 -13.56 8.55 -5.98
CA LEU A 98 -12.77 9.44 -5.12
C LEU A 98 -12.22 8.70 -3.89
N VAL A 99 -13.03 7.86 -3.26
CA VAL A 99 -12.60 7.05 -2.12
C VAL A 99 -11.54 6.05 -2.59
N ALA A 100 -11.77 5.32 -3.68
CA ALA A 100 -10.83 4.33 -4.19
C ALA A 100 -9.48 4.97 -4.58
N LEU A 101 -9.46 6.16 -5.17
CA LEU A 101 -8.19 6.85 -5.48
C LEU A 101 -7.47 7.40 -4.25
N ALA A 102 -8.15 7.55 -3.11
CA ALA A 102 -7.56 8.16 -1.91
C ALA A 102 -6.35 7.37 -1.38
N GLY A 103 -6.46 6.03 -1.30
CA GLY A 103 -5.38 5.15 -0.85
C GLY A 103 -4.14 5.22 -1.75
N PRO A 104 -4.25 4.95 -3.07
CA PRO A 104 -3.14 5.03 -4.00
C PRO A 104 -2.47 6.42 -4.01
N LEU A 105 -3.25 7.50 -3.97
CA LEU A 105 -2.70 8.86 -3.89
C LEU A 105 -1.96 9.11 -2.56
N ALA A 106 -2.47 8.57 -1.45
CA ALA A 106 -1.77 8.63 -0.18
C ALA A 106 -0.43 7.88 -0.21
N ASN A 107 -0.33 6.74 -0.90
CA ASN A 107 0.95 6.06 -1.10
C ASN A 107 1.92 6.90 -1.93
N VAL A 108 1.46 7.58 -2.98
CA VAL A 108 2.31 8.50 -3.76
C VAL A 108 2.86 9.61 -2.86
N LEU A 109 2.02 10.23 -2.02
CA LEU A 109 2.47 11.25 -1.06
C LEU A 109 3.48 10.69 -0.04
N MET A 110 3.24 9.47 0.46
CA MET A 110 4.18 8.78 1.34
C MET A 110 5.51 8.46 0.64
N ALA A 111 5.51 8.10 -0.65
CA ALA A 111 6.73 7.89 -1.42
C ALA A 111 7.58 9.17 -1.52
N PHE A 112 6.96 10.35 -1.65
CA PHE A 112 7.67 11.63 -1.55
C PHE A 112 8.28 11.86 -0.16
N ILE A 113 7.55 11.55 0.91
CA ILE A 113 8.08 11.66 2.28
C ILE A 113 9.30 10.74 2.46
N TRP A 114 9.24 9.50 1.98
CA TRP A 114 10.37 8.57 2.05
C TRP A 114 11.54 8.97 1.14
N THR A 115 11.25 9.61 0.02
CA THR A 115 12.26 10.24 -0.84
C THR A 115 13.01 11.36 -0.11
N PHE A 116 12.28 12.17 0.65
CA PHE A 116 12.91 13.19 1.49
C PHE A 116 13.75 12.56 2.61
N VAL A 117 13.30 11.47 3.25
CA VAL A 117 14.09 10.72 4.24
C VAL A 117 15.38 10.14 3.63
N LEU A 118 15.28 9.58 2.42
CA LEU A 118 16.42 9.08 1.65
C LEU A 118 17.44 10.19 1.40
N TRP A 119 16.98 11.32 0.86
CA TRP A 119 17.80 12.49 0.59
C TRP A 119 18.47 13.01 1.87
N LEU A 120 17.71 13.16 2.96
CA LEU A 120 18.21 13.64 4.24
C LEU A 120 19.31 12.72 4.78
N GLY A 121 19.11 11.39 4.68
CA GLY A 121 20.12 10.40 5.07
C GLY A 121 21.45 10.56 4.33
N ALA A 122 21.43 10.94 3.05
CA ALA A 122 22.63 11.19 2.26
C ALA A 122 23.35 12.52 2.61
N HIS A 123 22.67 13.45 3.28
CA HIS A 123 23.17 14.80 3.58
C HIS A 123 23.39 15.05 5.08
N LEU A 124 23.45 14.00 5.90
CA LEU A 124 23.68 14.15 7.34
C LEU A 124 25.11 14.62 7.66
N PRO A 125 25.29 15.65 8.51
CA PRO A 125 26.60 16.13 8.91
C PRO A 125 27.28 15.21 9.94
N GLY A 126 28.61 15.30 10.03
CA GLY A 126 29.52 14.42 10.79
C GLY A 126 28.95 13.69 12.02
N PRO A 127 28.48 14.39 13.08
CA PRO A 127 28.00 13.73 14.31
C PRO A 127 26.79 12.82 14.11
N LEU A 128 26.01 13.03 13.05
CA LEU A 128 24.82 12.24 12.72
C LEU A 128 25.07 11.21 11.62
N ALA A 129 26.32 11.07 11.14
CA ALA A 129 26.65 10.18 10.03
C ALA A 129 26.27 8.71 10.30
N TYR A 130 26.23 8.29 11.57
CA TYR A 130 25.80 6.94 11.97
C TYR A 130 24.31 6.64 11.63
N LEU A 131 23.47 7.67 11.45
CA LEU A 131 22.08 7.54 11.02
C LEU A 131 21.91 7.48 9.49
N SER A 132 22.97 7.80 8.74
CA SER A 132 22.92 7.94 7.27
C SER A 132 22.44 6.65 6.61
N GLU A 133 23.13 5.54 6.84
CA GLU A 133 22.81 4.26 6.22
C GLU A 133 21.40 3.75 6.64
N PRO A 134 21.02 3.71 7.94
CA PRO A 134 19.66 3.34 8.33
C PRO A 134 18.57 4.19 7.67
N MET A 135 18.75 5.52 7.60
CA MET A 135 17.77 6.42 6.99
C MET A 135 17.65 6.20 5.47
N GLN A 136 18.77 6.00 4.78
CA GLN A 136 18.76 5.70 3.35
C GLN A 136 18.09 4.36 3.06
N LEU A 137 18.39 3.32 3.84
CA LEU A 137 17.75 2.00 3.69
C LEU A 137 16.25 2.08 3.98
N MET A 138 15.84 2.82 5.01
CA MET A 138 14.43 3.04 5.34
C MET A 138 13.71 3.86 4.27
N GLY A 139 14.35 4.90 3.72
CA GLY A 139 13.83 5.68 2.61
C GLY A 139 13.62 4.83 1.35
N GLN A 140 14.60 3.99 0.99
CA GLN A 140 14.46 3.04 -0.13
C GLN A 140 13.33 2.02 0.11
N ALA A 141 13.24 1.45 1.30
CA ALA A 141 12.16 0.52 1.67
C ALA A 141 10.79 1.22 1.61
N GLY A 142 10.70 2.44 2.11
CA GLY A 142 9.53 3.31 2.07
C GLY A 142 9.05 3.66 0.67
N ILE A 143 9.97 4.05 -0.21
CA ILE A 143 9.65 4.26 -1.64
C ILE A 143 9.15 2.97 -2.25
N LEU A 144 9.86 1.85 -2.04
CA LEU A 144 9.51 0.56 -2.62
C LEU A 144 8.08 0.14 -2.23
N ILE A 145 7.77 0.07 -0.92
CA ILE A 145 6.46 -0.41 -0.48
C ILE A 145 5.32 0.50 -0.97
N ASN A 146 5.51 1.81 -0.95
CA ASN A 146 4.47 2.75 -1.40
C ASN A 146 4.26 2.69 -2.91
N VAL A 147 5.32 2.54 -3.71
CA VAL A 147 5.19 2.37 -5.17
C VAL A 147 4.53 1.04 -5.50
N VAL A 148 4.88 -0.05 -4.80
CA VAL A 148 4.20 -1.35 -4.96
C VAL A 148 2.72 -1.23 -4.64
N LEU A 149 2.35 -0.68 -3.48
CA LEU A 149 0.95 -0.51 -3.08
C LEU A 149 0.18 0.40 -4.04
N PHE A 150 0.80 1.49 -4.50
CA PHE A 150 0.22 2.38 -5.50
C PHE A 150 -0.09 1.64 -6.81
N LEU A 151 0.89 0.98 -7.41
CA LEU A 151 0.72 0.31 -8.70
C LEU A 151 -0.21 -0.91 -8.61
N PHE A 152 -0.07 -1.70 -7.54
CA PHE A 152 -0.91 -2.87 -7.32
C PHE A 152 -2.37 -2.46 -7.15
N ASN A 153 -2.65 -1.43 -6.35
CA ASN A 153 -4.02 -0.94 -6.18
C ASN A 153 -4.56 -0.20 -7.41
N LEU A 154 -3.77 0.13 -8.43
CA LEU A 154 -4.29 0.68 -9.68
C LEU A 154 -4.75 -0.39 -10.70
N ILE A 155 -4.53 -1.68 -10.41
CA ILE A 155 -5.01 -2.76 -11.28
C ILE A 155 -6.56 -2.71 -11.33
N PRO A 156 -7.18 -2.74 -12.52
CA PRO A 156 -8.63 -2.64 -12.69
C PRO A 156 -9.36 -3.97 -12.39
N ILE A 157 -9.06 -4.61 -11.26
CA ILE A 157 -9.64 -5.88 -10.82
C ILE A 157 -10.17 -5.71 -9.39
N PRO A 158 -11.50 -5.70 -9.17
CA PRO A 158 -12.06 -5.74 -7.81
C PRO A 158 -11.55 -6.98 -7.07
N PRO A 159 -11.25 -6.92 -5.76
CA PRO A 159 -11.58 -5.83 -4.81
C PRO A 159 -10.59 -4.66 -4.77
N LEU A 160 -9.57 -4.61 -5.64
CA LEU A 160 -8.58 -3.53 -5.63
C LEU A 160 -9.20 -2.18 -5.96
N ASP A 161 -8.54 -1.10 -5.54
CA ASP A 161 -9.04 0.26 -5.73
C ASP A 161 -9.26 0.62 -7.19
N GLY A 162 -8.34 0.25 -8.08
CA GLY A 162 -8.43 0.45 -9.52
C GLY A 162 -9.63 -0.28 -10.11
N GLY A 163 -9.98 -1.44 -9.55
CA GLY A 163 -11.22 -2.15 -9.85
C GLY A 163 -12.46 -1.33 -9.47
N ARG A 164 -12.48 -0.75 -8.27
CA ARG A 164 -13.57 0.12 -7.81
C ARG A 164 -13.66 1.43 -8.61
N VAL A 165 -12.52 2.01 -8.99
CA VAL A 165 -12.44 3.15 -9.92
C VAL A 165 -13.08 2.76 -11.25
N ALA A 166 -12.70 1.62 -11.83
CA ALA A 166 -13.29 1.13 -13.07
C ALA A 166 -14.81 0.92 -12.94
N VAL A 167 -15.28 0.28 -11.86
CA VAL A 167 -16.73 0.09 -11.61
C VAL A 167 -17.46 1.44 -11.54
N GLY A 168 -16.86 2.46 -10.92
CA GLY A 168 -17.47 3.78 -10.77
C GLY A 168 -17.53 4.60 -12.06
N LEU A 169 -16.51 4.46 -12.91
CA LEU A 169 -16.44 5.14 -14.20
C LEU A 169 -17.29 4.46 -15.28
N LEU A 170 -17.54 3.16 -15.19
CA LEU A 170 -18.28 2.41 -16.19
C LEU A 170 -19.81 2.70 -16.17
N PRO A 171 -20.50 2.60 -17.32
CA PRO A 171 -21.96 2.57 -17.38
C PRO A 171 -22.54 1.39 -16.59
N ALA A 172 -23.84 1.44 -16.25
CA ALA A 172 -24.48 0.46 -15.36
C ALA A 172 -24.25 -1.00 -15.74
N GLY A 173 -24.41 -1.38 -17.01
CA GLY A 173 -24.21 -2.76 -17.47
C GLY A 173 -22.78 -3.28 -17.24
N PRO A 174 -21.75 -2.66 -17.84
CA PRO A 174 -20.36 -3.05 -17.62
C PRO A 174 -19.90 -2.93 -16.16
N SER A 175 -20.38 -1.92 -15.43
CA SER A 175 -20.12 -1.74 -14.00
C SER A 175 -20.60 -2.96 -13.21
N MET A 176 -21.84 -3.41 -13.42
CA MET A 176 -22.38 -4.61 -12.78
C MET A 176 -21.63 -5.88 -13.18
N ALA A 177 -21.22 -6.00 -14.44
CA ALA A 177 -20.44 -7.15 -14.91
C ALA A 177 -19.07 -7.23 -14.21
N LEU A 178 -18.37 -6.09 -14.08
CA LEU A 178 -17.09 -6.02 -13.40
C LEU A 178 -17.22 -6.25 -11.89
N SER A 179 -18.25 -5.71 -11.23
CA SER A 179 -18.49 -5.96 -9.79
C SER A 179 -18.68 -7.44 -9.45
N ARG A 180 -19.20 -8.26 -10.39
CA ARG A 180 -19.34 -9.72 -10.17
C ARG A 180 -18.00 -10.45 -10.08
N VAL A 181 -16.91 -9.83 -10.50
CA VAL A 181 -15.55 -10.40 -10.40
C VAL A 181 -15.00 -10.31 -8.99
N GLU A 182 -15.50 -9.39 -8.14
CA GLU A 182 -14.96 -9.11 -6.81
C GLU A 182 -14.72 -10.34 -5.92
N PRO A 183 -15.64 -11.33 -5.83
CA PRO A 183 -15.41 -12.55 -5.02
C PRO A 183 -14.24 -13.41 -5.52
N TYR A 184 -13.93 -13.35 -6.82
CA TYR A 184 -12.83 -14.08 -7.44
C TYR A 184 -11.55 -13.25 -7.57
N GLY A 185 -11.61 -11.95 -7.26
CA GLY A 185 -10.52 -11.01 -7.46
C GLY A 185 -9.20 -11.46 -6.82
N PHE A 186 -9.25 -11.90 -5.57
CA PHE A 186 -8.06 -12.40 -4.88
C PHE A 186 -7.46 -13.65 -5.54
N LEU A 187 -8.30 -14.59 -5.98
CA LEU A 187 -7.85 -15.77 -6.71
C LEU A 187 -7.22 -15.40 -8.05
N ILE A 188 -7.82 -14.46 -8.78
CA ILE A 188 -7.28 -13.94 -10.05
C ILE A 188 -5.89 -13.32 -9.80
N LEU A 189 -5.73 -12.50 -8.77
CA LEU A 189 -4.46 -11.88 -8.41
C LEU A 189 -3.38 -12.90 -8.06
N ILE A 190 -3.74 -13.96 -7.32
CA ILE A 190 -2.83 -15.08 -7.02
C ILE A 190 -2.38 -15.75 -8.32
N VAL A 191 -3.31 -16.11 -9.21
CA VAL A 191 -2.97 -16.76 -10.49
C VAL A 191 -2.07 -15.84 -11.34
N LEU A 192 -2.37 -14.55 -11.42
CA LEU A 192 -1.55 -13.57 -12.15
C LEU A 192 -0.15 -13.41 -11.54
N LEU A 193 -0.04 -13.51 -10.21
CA LEU A 193 1.25 -13.46 -9.51
C LEU A 193 2.09 -14.70 -9.83
N PHE A 194 1.53 -15.90 -9.70
CA PHE A 194 2.25 -17.17 -9.94
C PHE A 194 2.61 -17.39 -11.41
N THR A 195 1.79 -16.89 -12.34
CA THR A 195 2.10 -16.93 -13.78
C THR A 195 3.12 -15.89 -14.23
N GLY A 196 3.49 -14.93 -13.35
CA GLY A 196 4.41 -13.84 -13.69
C GLY A 196 3.81 -12.74 -14.57
N VAL A 197 2.55 -12.89 -14.99
CA VAL A 197 1.83 -11.89 -15.81
C VAL A 197 1.73 -10.56 -15.06
N LEU A 198 1.47 -10.63 -13.75
CA LEU A 198 1.40 -9.43 -12.90
C LEU A 198 2.68 -8.59 -13.01
N TRP A 199 3.85 -9.22 -12.88
CA TRP A 199 5.13 -8.55 -12.98
C TRP A 199 5.49 -8.13 -14.40
N THR A 200 5.03 -8.86 -15.40
CA THR A 200 5.21 -8.46 -16.81
C THR A 200 4.49 -7.14 -17.11
N VAL A 201 3.30 -6.94 -16.53
CA VAL A 201 2.51 -5.71 -16.71
C VAL A 201 3.00 -4.58 -15.81
N LEU A 202 3.21 -4.86 -14.52
CA LEU A 202 3.57 -3.82 -13.55
C LEU A 202 5.06 -3.47 -13.53
N GLY A 203 5.93 -4.40 -13.94
CA GLY A 203 7.39 -4.27 -13.84
C GLY A 203 7.95 -3.00 -14.50
N PRO A 204 7.60 -2.70 -15.77
CA PRO A 204 8.07 -1.48 -16.44
C PRO A 204 7.65 -0.21 -15.69
N ALA A 205 6.37 -0.13 -15.28
CA ALA A 205 5.86 1.00 -14.50
C ALA A 205 6.55 1.10 -13.13
N PHE A 206 6.79 -0.04 -12.47
CA PHE A 206 7.50 -0.11 -11.19
C PHE A 206 8.92 0.44 -11.31
N VAL A 207 9.68 0.02 -12.33
CA VAL A 207 11.05 0.50 -12.55
C VAL A 207 11.07 2.00 -12.79
N VAL A 208 10.18 2.51 -13.64
CA VAL A 208 10.11 3.95 -13.96
C VAL A 208 9.71 4.78 -12.74
N VAL A 209 8.62 4.40 -12.07
CA VAL A 209 8.08 5.17 -10.94
C VAL A 209 9.03 5.11 -9.73
N ARG A 210 9.55 3.92 -9.39
CA ARG A 210 10.55 3.78 -8.32
C ARG A 210 11.83 4.53 -8.67
N GLY A 211 12.31 4.41 -9.91
CA GLY A 211 13.49 5.11 -10.41
C GLY A 211 13.35 6.63 -10.26
N LEU A 212 12.18 7.19 -10.62
CA LEU A 212 11.89 8.61 -10.42
C LEU A 212 12.06 9.03 -8.95
N PHE A 213 11.44 8.31 -8.01
CA PHE A 213 11.54 8.64 -6.58
C PHE A 213 12.97 8.49 -6.05
N LEU A 214 13.70 7.45 -6.45
CA LEU A 214 15.10 7.27 -6.05
C LEU A 214 15.99 8.38 -6.59
N HIS A 215 15.80 8.76 -7.86
CA HIS A 215 16.55 9.84 -8.49
C HIS A 215 16.29 11.19 -7.81
N LEU A 216 15.02 11.49 -7.49
CA LEU A 216 14.66 12.65 -6.69
C LEU A 216 15.30 12.63 -5.28
N GLY A 217 15.55 11.44 -4.74
CA GLY A 217 16.23 11.22 -3.47
C GLY A 217 17.76 11.34 -3.54
N GLY A 218 18.33 11.58 -4.73
CA GLY A 218 19.77 11.70 -4.95
C GLY A 218 20.50 10.39 -5.24
N MET A 219 19.77 9.31 -5.53
CA MET A 219 20.37 8.06 -6.02
C MET A 219 20.59 8.11 -7.54
N PRO A 220 21.63 7.44 -8.05
CA PRO A 220 21.88 7.32 -9.49
C PRO A 220 20.81 6.50 -10.22
#